data_AF-A0A7W4GX98-F1
#
_entry.id   AF-A0A7W4GX98-F1
#
_cell.length_a   1.000
_cell.length_b   1.000
_cell.length_c   1.000
_cell.angle_alpha   90.00
_cell.angle_beta   90.00
_cell.angle_gamma   90.00
#
_symmetry.space_group_name_H-M   'P 1'
#
loop_
_entity.id
_entity.type
_entity.pdbx_description
1 polymer ?
#
loop_
_entity_poly.entity_id
_entity_poly.type
_entity_poly.pdbx_seq_one_letter_code
_entity_poly.pdbx_strand_id
1 'polypeptide(L)'
;MDIEPDEISDSYDTGLVVLAYAATVAPCLDSLDNLPRAKAVAILRRVAGELPGTGMSRVSQQSRNGTSVSFRDVGDVFTANDRSALRALCGISPSAAAAPVGSFPTSGLVAAIWPESS
;
A
#
# COMPACT_ATOMS: atom_id res chain seq x y z
N MET A 1 -4.15 5.33 -19.91
CA MET A 1 -3.65 6.72 -19.97
C MET A 1 -2.98 6.94 -18.64
N ASP A 2 -1.68 7.15 -18.68
CA ASP A 2 -0.82 7.13 -17.51
C ASP A 2 -1.22 8.23 -16.53
N ILE A 3 -0.88 8.04 -15.25
CA ILE A 3 -1.08 9.06 -14.22
C ILE A 3 0.16 9.95 -14.23
N GLU A 4 -0.03 11.23 -14.50
CA GLU A 4 1.10 12.17 -14.58
C GLU A 4 1.48 12.69 -13.17
N PRO A 5 2.77 12.95 -12.91
CA PRO A 5 3.22 13.47 -11.62
C PRO A 5 2.54 14.78 -11.22
N ASP A 6 2.30 15.66 -12.19
CA ASP A 6 1.64 16.96 -12.01
C ASP A 6 0.15 16.82 -11.62
N GLU A 7 -0.46 15.66 -11.90
CA GLU A 7 -1.81 15.38 -11.42
C GLU A 7 -1.84 15.09 -9.92
N ILE A 8 -0.70 14.82 -9.27
CA ILE A 8 -0.63 14.37 -7.87
C ILE A 8 -0.19 15.48 -6.92
N SER A 9 0.73 16.34 -7.36
CA SER A 9 1.35 17.37 -6.52
C SER A 9 1.84 18.53 -7.37
N ASP A 10 1.86 19.74 -6.79
CA ASP A 10 2.43 20.94 -7.44
C ASP A 10 3.96 20.84 -7.64
N SER A 11 4.62 19.98 -6.86
CA SER A 11 6.02 19.61 -7.05
C SER A 11 6.14 18.33 -7.86
N TYR A 12 6.75 18.43 -9.05
CA TYR A 12 7.02 17.32 -9.96
C TYR A 12 7.83 16.19 -9.30
N ASP A 13 8.89 16.55 -8.56
CA ASP A 13 9.75 15.59 -7.86
C ASP A 13 8.97 14.79 -6.81
N THR A 14 8.09 15.45 -6.04
CA THR A 14 7.21 14.78 -5.08
C THR A 14 6.25 13.83 -5.78
N GLY A 15 5.66 14.26 -6.90
CA GLY A 15 4.79 13.41 -7.71
C GLY A 15 5.51 12.15 -8.21
N LEU A 16 6.73 12.27 -8.71
CA LEU A 16 7.54 11.14 -9.17
C LEU A 16 7.85 10.14 -8.06
N VAL A 17 8.23 10.63 -6.88
CA VAL A 17 8.59 9.77 -5.75
C VAL A 17 7.36 9.01 -5.22
N VAL A 18 6.22 9.69 -5.12
CA VAL A 18 4.94 9.07 -4.73
C VAL A 18 4.51 8.01 -5.75
N LEU A 19 4.60 8.32 -7.05
CA LEU A 19 4.29 7.36 -8.12
C LEU A 19 5.21 6.15 -8.11
N ALA A 20 6.51 6.35 -7.94
CA ALA A 20 7.49 5.26 -7.87
C ALA A 20 7.17 4.28 -6.74
N TYR A 21 6.80 4.79 -5.56
CA TYR A 21 6.36 3.93 -4.46
C TYR A 21 5.01 3.28 -4.74
N ALA A 22 4.04 4.04 -5.26
CA ALA A 22 2.71 3.52 -5.58
C ALA A 22 2.76 2.36 -6.59
N ALA A 23 3.66 2.41 -7.57
CA ALA A 23 3.89 1.33 -8.54
C ALA A 23 4.32 0.01 -7.86
N THR A 24 5.04 0.07 -6.74
CA THR A 24 5.40 -1.13 -5.96
C THR A 24 4.21 -1.76 -5.24
N VAL A 25 3.22 -0.94 -4.88
CA VAL A 25 2.02 -1.38 -4.15
C VAL A 25 0.94 -1.89 -5.11
N ALA A 26 0.81 -1.21 -6.25
CA ALA A 26 -0.25 -1.37 -7.22
C ALA A 26 0.34 -1.20 -8.64
N PRO A 27 0.92 -2.26 -9.25
CA PRO A 27 1.56 -2.16 -10.56
C PRO A 27 0.57 -1.94 -11.71
N CYS A 28 -0.74 -2.01 -11.45
CA CYS A 28 -1.78 -1.82 -12.46
C CYS A 28 -2.16 -0.35 -12.71
N LEU A 29 -1.57 0.61 -11.97
CA LEU A 29 -2.06 2.00 -11.93
C LEU A 29 -2.20 2.62 -13.32
N ASP A 30 -1.27 2.33 -14.23
CA ASP A 30 -1.26 2.85 -15.60
C ASP A 30 -2.37 2.25 -16.50
N SER A 31 -2.89 1.09 -16.11
CA SER A 31 -3.98 0.40 -16.80
C SER A 31 -5.37 0.84 -16.35
N LEU A 32 -5.47 1.64 -15.28
CA LEU A 32 -6.74 2.13 -14.77
C LEU A 32 -7.34 3.18 -15.70
N ASP A 33 -8.66 3.14 -15.85
CA ASP A 33 -9.44 4.08 -16.64
C ASP A 33 -10.53 4.76 -15.81
N ASN A 34 -11.12 5.84 -16.36
CA ASN A 34 -12.34 6.48 -15.85
C ASN A 34 -12.35 6.74 -14.32
N LEU A 35 -13.31 6.13 -13.63
CA LEU A 35 -13.55 6.33 -12.20
C LEU A 35 -12.48 5.68 -11.30
N PRO A 36 -12.02 4.43 -11.55
CA PRO A 36 -10.85 3.87 -10.85
C PRO A 36 -9.61 4.76 -10.90
N ARG A 37 -9.29 5.33 -12.07
CA ARG A 37 -8.17 6.27 -12.22
C ARG A 37 -8.35 7.50 -11.33
N ALA A 38 -9.52 8.15 -11.38
CA ALA A 38 -9.80 9.32 -10.55
C ALA A 38 -9.69 9.02 -9.04
N LYS A 39 -10.11 7.82 -8.60
CA LYS A 39 -9.95 7.37 -7.21
C LYS A 39 -8.49 7.18 -6.83
N ALA A 40 -7.68 6.56 -7.71
CA ALA A 40 -6.25 6.41 -7.48
C ALA A 40 -5.57 7.77 -7.33
N VAL A 41 -5.83 8.71 -8.25
CA VAL A 41 -5.29 10.08 -8.18
C VAL A 41 -5.67 10.78 -6.87
N ALA A 42 -6.92 10.65 -6.42
CA ALA A 42 -7.36 11.26 -5.16
C ALA A 42 -6.60 10.71 -3.93
N ILE A 43 -6.32 9.40 -3.90
CA ILE A 43 -5.51 8.78 -2.83
C ILE A 43 -4.07 9.31 -2.89
N LEU A 44 -3.47 9.33 -4.09
CA LEU A 44 -2.09 9.78 -4.28
C LEU A 44 -1.91 11.26 -3.92
N ARG A 45 -2.87 12.13 -4.27
CA ARG A 45 -2.89 13.55 -3.86
C ARG A 45 -2.90 13.72 -2.35
N ARG A 46 -3.71 12.92 -1.65
CA ARG A 46 -3.77 12.94 -0.18
C ARG A 46 -2.41 12.59 0.42
N VAL A 47 -1.81 11.51 -0.06
CA VAL A 47 -0.48 11.04 0.37
C VAL A 47 0.59 12.11 0.08
N ALA A 48 0.56 12.72 -1.10
CA ALA A 48 1.51 13.78 -1.44
C ALA A 48 1.37 15.02 -0.55
N GLY A 49 0.16 15.37 -0.14
CA GLY A 49 -0.09 16.48 0.80
C GLY A 49 0.40 16.23 2.23
N GLU A 50 0.63 14.97 2.61
CA GLU A 50 1.19 14.61 3.92
C GLU A 50 2.73 14.61 3.94
N LEU A 51 3.39 14.64 2.77
CA LEU A 51 4.83 14.74 2.68
C LEU A 51 5.31 16.16 3.07
N PRO A 52 6.34 16.30 3.92
CA PRO A 52 6.95 17.59 4.16
C PRO A 52 7.56 18.11 2.86
N GLY A 53 7.44 19.42 2.63
CA GLY A 53 7.95 20.08 1.43
C GLY A 53 9.41 19.71 1.14
N THR A 54 9.70 19.50 -0.15
CA THR A 54 10.98 19.06 -0.70
C THR A 54 12.12 19.97 -0.22
N GLY A 55 12.87 19.55 0.81
CA GLY A 55 13.91 20.36 1.44
C GLY A 55 14.15 20.08 2.93
N MET A 56 13.21 19.42 3.62
CA MET A 56 13.33 19.09 5.06
C MET A 56 13.95 17.71 5.33
N SER A 57 14.14 16.88 4.30
CA SER A 57 14.59 15.48 4.43
C SER A 57 16.06 15.28 4.83
N ARG A 58 16.85 16.34 5.01
CA ARG A 58 18.29 16.21 5.37
C ARG A 58 18.55 16.06 6.87
N VAL A 59 17.55 16.23 7.73
CA VAL A 59 17.72 16.09 9.18
C VAL A 59 17.28 14.69 9.60
N SER A 60 18.19 13.73 9.41
CA SER A 60 17.89 12.30 9.57
C SER A 60 17.55 11.90 11.01
N GLN A 61 18.15 12.49 12.04
CA GLN A 61 17.74 12.30 13.44
C GLN A 61 18.21 13.49 14.29
N GLN A 62 17.30 14.14 15.02
CA GLN A 62 17.67 14.94 16.18
C GLN A 62 16.95 14.38 17.40
N SER A 63 17.65 13.54 18.16
CA SER A 63 17.22 13.12 19.48
C SER A 63 17.53 14.23 20.48
N ARG A 64 16.50 14.87 21.02
CA ARG A 64 16.58 15.64 22.26
C ARG A 64 15.57 15.04 23.24
N ASN A 65 16.07 14.50 24.34
CA ASN A 65 15.27 14.09 25.49
C ASN A 65 14.38 12.83 25.31
N GLY A 66 14.83 11.84 24.54
CA GLY A 66 14.24 10.48 24.56
C GLY A 66 13.00 10.26 23.66
N THR A 67 12.49 11.31 23.02
CA THR A 67 11.49 11.22 21.95
C THR A 67 12.19 11.34 20.60
N SER A 68 12.33 10.22 19.88
CA SER A 68 12.83 10.23 18.50
C SER A 68 11.70 10.61 17.55
N VAL A 69 11.90 11.66 16.76
CA VAL A 69 11.01 12.03 15.65
C VAL A 69 11.75 11.70 14.36
N SER A 70 11.42 10.56 13.74
CA SER A 70 11.92 10.19 12.42
C SER A 70 11.11 10.93 11.36
N PHE A 71 11.78 11.77 10.56
CA PHE A 71 11.15 12.34 9.37
C PHE A 71 11.02 11.25 8.30
N ARG A 72 9.79 10.76 8.22
CA ARG A 72 9.15 9.73 7.38
C ARG A 72 9.83 9.44 6.04
N ASP A 73 10.17 8.16 5.84
CA ASP A 73 10.40 7.60 4.52
C ASP A 73 9.08 7.67 3.72
N VAL A 74 9.12 7.68 2.39
CA VAL A 74 7.91 7.82 1.54
C VAL A 74 6.90 6.72 1.87
N GLY A 75 7.39 5.53 2.18
CA GLY A 75 6.58 4.39 2.60
C GLY A 75 5.84 4.58 3.94
N ASP A 76 6.33 5.43 4.85
CA ASP A 76 5.66 5.72 6.12
C ASP A 76 4.44 6.63 5.96
N VAL A 77 4.37 7.38 4.87
CA VAL A 77 3.22 8.24 4.54
C VAL A 77 2.06 7.42 3.99
N PHE A 78 2.35 6.33 3.28
CA PHE A 78 1.33 5.39 2.84
C PHE A 78 0.79 4.61 4.03
N THR A 79 -0.42 4.94 4.49
CA THR A 79 -1.08 4.17 5.55
C THR A 79 -1.47 2.77 5.05
N ALA A 80 -1.73 1.84 5.97
CA ALA A 80 -2.21 0.51 5.61
C ALA A 80 -3.50 0.57 4.77
N ASN A 81 -4.36 1.56 5.02
CA ASN A 81 -5.59 1.79 4.28
C ASN A 81 -5.34 2.32 2.86
N ASP A 82 -4.35 3.20 2.68
CA ASP A 82 -4.01 3.69 1.34
C ASP A 82 -3.47 2.55 0.47
N ARG A 83 -2.62 1.69 1.06
CA ARG A 83 -2.07 0.52 0.37
C ARG A 83 -3.16 -0.50 0.02
N SER A 84 -4.11 -0.78 0.92
CA SER A 84 -5.20 -1.71 0.65
C SER A 84 -6.17 -1.15 -0.40
N ALA A 85 -6.48 0.14 -0.35
CA ALA A 85 -7.33 0.81 -1.33
C ALA A 85 -6.70 0.78 -2.73
N LEU A 86 -5.41 1.09 -2.87
CA LEU A 86 -4.70 1.03 -4.16
C LEU A 86 -4.66 -0.39 -4.71
N ARG A 87 -4.42 -1.40 -3.88
CA ARG A 87 -4.48 -2.81 -4.30
C ARG A 87 -5.89 -3.22 -4.74
N ALA A 88 -6.91 -2.82 -3.98
CA ALA A 88 -8.30 -3.12 -4.33
C ALA A 88 -8.70 -2.53 -5.70
N LEU A 89 -8.19 -1.34 -6.04
CA LEU A 89 -8.40 -0.74 -7.37
C LEU A 89 -7.77 -1.58 -8.50
N CYS A 90 -6.68 -2.29 -8.23
CA CYS A 90 -6.07 -3.22 -9.18
C CYS A 90 -6.82 -4.54 -9.36
N GLY A 91 -7.97 -4.73 -8.70
CA GLY A 91 -8.57 -6.06 -8.61
C GLY A 91 -7.68 -7.05 -7.84
N ILE A 92 -6.58 -6.57 -7.24
CA ILE A 92 -5.90 -7.21 -6.13
C ILE A 92 -6.78 -6.93 -4.91
N SER A 93 -8.01 -7.44 -4.96
CA SER A 93 -8.69 -7.78 -3.73
C SER A 93 -7.68 -8.59 -2.93
N PRO A 94 -7.44 -8.33 -1.63
CA PRO A 94 -6.90 -9.39 -0.79
C PRO A 94 -7.91 -10.49 -1.05
N SER A 95 -7.49 -11.46 -1.86
CA SER A 95 -8.39 -12.50 -2.29
C SER A 95 -9.05 -12.96 -1.00
N ALA A 96 -10.32 -13.32 -1.08
CA ALA A 96 -10.71 -14.51 -0.35
C ALA A 96 -9.78 -15.62 -0.87
N ALA A 97 -8.49 -15.54 -0.49
CA ALA A 97 -7.55 -16.61 -0.47
C ALA A 97 -8.36 -17.58 0.34
N ALA A 98 -8.85 -18.61 -0.38
CA ALA A 98 -9.40 -19.80 0.20
C ALA A 98 -8.73 -19.95 1.55
N ALA A 99 -9.49 -19.75 2.62
CA ALA A 99 -8.98 -19.95 3.98
C ALA A 99 -8.14 -21.22 3.90
N PRO A 100 -6.88 -21.21 4.40
CA PRO A 100 -5.93 -22.30 4.13
C PRO A 100 -6.68 -23.61 4.29
N VAL A 101 -6.94 -24.29 3.17
CA VAL A 101 -7.65 -25.57 3.20
C VAL A 101 -6.60 -26.51 3.75
N GLY A 102 -6.57 -26.62 5.08
CA GLY A 102 -5.77 -27.61 5.78
C GLY A 102 -6.26 -28.96 5.30
N SER A 103 -5.57 -29.53 4.32
CA SER A 103 -5.78 -30.91 3.94
C SER A 103 -4.99 -31.75 4.94
N PHE A 104 -5.68 -32.23 5.97
CA PHE A 104 -5.10 -33.21 6.87
C PHE A 104 -5.06 -34.57 6.16
N PRO A 105 -3.92 -35.27 6.15
CA PRO A 105 -3.83 -36.58 5.53
C PRO A 105 -4.81 -37.53 6.21
N THR A 106 -5.82 -37.98 5.46
CA THR A 106 -6.92 -38.83 5.94
C THR A 106 -6.51 -40.29 6.17
N SER A 107 -5.24 -40.62 5.92
CA SER A 107 -4.69 -41.96 6.14
C SER A 107 -3.58 -41.90 7.19
N GLY A 108 -3.96 -42.16 8.44
CA GLY A 108 -3.06 -42.27 9.58
C GLY A 108 -3.78 -42.17 10.92
N LEU A 109 -3.03 -42.41 12.00
CA LEU A 109 -3.43 -42.40 13.42
C LEU A 109 -4.25 -41.18 13.88
N VAL A 110 -4.29 -40.10 13.10
CA VAL A 110 -5.00 -38.85 13.40
C VAL A 110 -6.52 -38.99 13.29
N ALA A 111 -7.04 -39.91 12.46
CA ALA A 111 -8.48 -40.17 12.33
C ALA A 111 -9.13 -40.71 13.62
N ALA A 112 -8.33 -41.24 14.56
CA ALA A 112 -8.81 -41.74 15.84
C ALA A 112 -9.02 -40.63 16.89
N ILE A 113 -8.42 -39.45 16.70
CA ILE A 113 -8.41 -38.36 17.69
C ILE A 113 -9.43 -37.27 17.34
N TRP A 114 -9.78 -37.12 16.06
CA TRP A 114 -10.75 -36.12 15.60
C TRP A 114 -11.81 -36.75 14.69
N PRO A 115 -13.02 -37.01 15.20
CA PRO A 115 -14.14 -37.45 14.38
C PRO A 115 -14.86 -36.21 13.84
N GLU A 116 -14.50 -35.74 12.65
CA GLU A 116 -15.36 -34.83 11.88
C GLU A 116 -16.51 -35.60 11.21
N SER A 117 -17.32 -36.26 12.04
CA SER A 117 -18.57 -36.91 11.61
C SER A 117 -19.78 -36.06 12.01
N SER A 118 -20.30 -35.26 11.07
CA SER A 118 -21.72 -35.13 10.68
C SER A 118 -21.91 -33.93 9.75
#